data_AF-A0AA42Z4D4-F1
#
_entry.id   AF-A0AA42Z4D4-F1
#
_cell.length_a   1.000
_cell.length_b   1.000
_cell.length_c   1.000
_cell.angle_alpha   90.00
_cell.angle_beta   90.00
_cell.angle_gamma   90.00
#
_symmetry.space_group_name_H-M   'P 1'
#
loop_
_entity.id
_entity.type
_entity.pdbx_description
1 polymer ?
#
loop_
_entity_poly.entity_id
_entity_poly.type
_entity_poly.pdbx_seq_one_letter_code
_entity_poly.pdbx_strand_id
1 'polypeptide(L)'
;MHHHGAGLRRLLVAKGHDENAQDSLIEALTTDHTTASLDPADLAMLDYAAKLTRTPAEVIDADVKRLRRVGFDDRAIHDICAITAYYAFVNRIADGLGVELESEGKS
;
A
#
# COMPACT_ATOMS: atom_id res chain seq x y z
N MET A 1 -0.42 2.14 14.55
CA MET A 1 -0.26 1.46 13.24
C MET A 1 -0.80 0.01 13.20
N HIS A 2 -1.67 -0.44 14.11
CA HIS A 2 -2.15 -1.83 14.14
C HIS A 2 -3.40 -2.14 13.26
N HIS A 3 -4.04 -1.14 12.64
CA HIS A 3 -5.36 -1.33 12.01
C HIS A 3 -5.38 -1.45 10.48
N HIS A 4 -4.35 -1.00 9.75
CA HIS A 4 -4.37 -1.02 8.28
C HIS A 4 -4.24 -2.43 7.68
N GLY A 5 -3.51 -3.34 8.33
CA GLY A 5 -3.37 -4.74 7.88
C GLY A 5 -4.64 -5.57 8.02
N ALA A 6 -5.54 -5.23 8.95
CA ALA A 6 -6.75 -6.02 9.23
C ALA A 6 -7.74 -6.04 8.04
N GLY A 7 -7.83 -4.95 7.28
CA GLY A 7 -8.65 -4.88 6.07
C GLY A 7 -8.13 -5.81 4.97
N LEU A 8 -6.81 -5.76 4.71
CA LEU A 8 -6.15 -6.63 3.75
C LEU A 8 -6.29 -8.11 4.15
N ARG A 9 -6.10 -8.44 5.44
CA ARG A 9 -6.31 -9.79 5.99
C ARG A 9 -7.70 -10.33 5.67
N ARG A 10 -8.74 -9.55 5.97
CA ARG A 10 -10.14 -9.96 5.70
C ARG A 10 -10.37 -10.25 4.21
N LEU A 11 -9.80 -9.44 3.32
CA LEU A 11 -9.92 -9.62 1.87
C LEU A 11 -9.19 -10.87 1.36
N LEU A 12 -7.99 -11.16 1.89
CA LEU A 12 -7.19 -12.32 1.50
C LEU A 12 -7.81 -13.63 2.01
N VAL A 13 -8.26 -13.68 3.26
CA VAL A 13 -9.02 -14.83 3.79
C VAL A 13 -10.29 -15.06 2.98
N ALA A 14 -11.06 -14.01 2.65
CA ALA A 14 -12.29 -14.14 1.86
C ALA A 14 -12.04 -14.70 0.44
N LYS A 15 -10.82 -14.53 -0.11
CA LYS A 15 -10.40 -15.07 -1.40
C LYS A 15 -9.83 -16.50 -1.30
N GLY A 16 -9.83 -17.12 -0.12
CA GLY A 16 -9.40 -18.51 0.08
C GLY A 16 -7.88 -18.69 0.19
N HIS A 17 -7.13 -17.63 0.49
CA HIS A 17 -5.70 -17.74 0.78
C HIS A 17 -5.46 -18.35 2.17
N ASP A 18 -4.32 -19.03 2.37
CA ASP A 18 -3.91 -19.61 3.67
C ASP A 18 -3.69 -18.51 4.72
N GLU A 19 -4.17 -18.73 5.95
CA GLU A 19 -4.15 -17.71 7.01
C GLU A 19 -2.74 -17.42 7.56
N ASN A 20 -1.90 -18.44 7.73
CA ASN A 20 -0.55 -18.28 8.31
C ASN A 20 0.39 -17.57 7.32
N ALA A 21 0.28 -17.92 6.03
CA ALA A 21 1.02 -17.23 4.97
C ALA A 21 0.63 -15.74 4.85
N GLN A 22 -0.62 -15.38 5.19
CA GLN A 22 -1.09 -14.00 5.15
C GLN A 22 -0.54 -13.15 6.29
N ASP A 23 -0.46 -13.71 7.50
CA ASP A 23 0.04 -12.94 8.65
C ASP A 23 1.50 -12.51 8.42
N SER A 24 2.35 -13.41 7.88
CA SER A 24 3.72 -13.04 7.46
C SER A 24 3.76 -12.04 6.32
N LEU A 25 2.86 -12.15 5.33
CA LEU A 25 2.77 -11.18 4.23
C LEU A 25 2.37 -9.79 4.74
N ILE A 26 1.38 -9.72 5.63
CA ILE A 26 0.89 -8.46 6.21
C ILE A 26 1.96 -7.81 7.07
N GLU A 27 2.68 -8.60 7.87
CA GLU A 27 3.81 -8.12 8.65
C GLU A 27 4.89 -7.52 7.76
N ALA A 28 5.29 -8.23 6.70
CA ALA A 28 6.25 -7.74 5.72
C ALA A 28 5.75 -6.44 5.05
N LEU A 29 4.52 -6.39 4.56
CA LEU A 29 3.95 -5.18 3.93
C LEU A 29 3.84 -3.99 4.89
N THR A 30 3.66 -4.23 6.19
CA THR A 30 3.54 -3.18 7.21
C THR A 30 4.91 -2.66 7.65
N THR A 31 5.96 -3.48 7.58
CA THR A 31 7.30 -3.15 8.09
C THR A 31 8.26 -2.75 6.97
N ASP A 32 8.44 -3.62 5.98
CA ASP A 32 9.28 -3.43 4.81
C ASP A 32 8.76 -4.31 3.66
N HIS A 33 8.02 -3.70 2.73
CA HIS A 33 7.39 -4.42 1.62
C HIS A 33 8.40 -5.14 0.71
N THR A 34 9.69 -4.77 0.74
CA THR A 34 10.73 -5.41 -0.08
C THR A 34 11.10 -6.79 0.43
N THR A 35 10.75 -7.11 1.68
CA THR A 35 10.96 -8.43 2.28
C THR A 35 9.82 -9.40 2.00
N ALA A 36 8.70 -8.91 1.47
CA ALA A 36 7.56 -9.73 1.09
C ALA A 36 7.84 -10.51 -0.20
N SER A 37 7.45 -11.78 -0.23
CA SER A 37 7.50 -12.60 -1.44
C SER A 37 6.37 -12.20 -2.40
N LEU A 38 6.56 -11.09 -3.11
CA LEU A 38 5.61 -10.53 -4.07
C LEU A 38 6.00 -10.87 -5.50
N ASP A 39 5.01 -10.86 -6.39
CA ASP A 39 5.31 -10.90 -7.81
C ASP A 39 5.99 -9.58 -8.27
N PRO A 40 6.65 -9.57 -9.44
CA PRO A 40 7.35 -8.38 -9.92
C PRO A 40 6.45 -7.16 -10.14
N ALA A 41 5.16 -7.36 -10.44
CA ALA A 41 4.22 -6.27 -10.69
C ALA A 41 3.80 -5.60 -9.37
N ASP A 42 3.46 -6.39 -8.36
CA ASP A 42 3.12 -5.92 -7.01
C ASP A 42 4.30 -5.18 -6.38
N LEU A 43 5.52 -5.73 -6.48
CA LEU A 43 6.72 -5.07 -5.96
C LEU A 43 6.95 -3.71 -6.65
N ALA A 44 6.82 -3.64 -7.98
CA ALA A 44 7.00 -2.38 -8.71
C ALA A 44 5.92 -1.34 -8.35
N MET A 45 4.67 -1.78 -8.14
CA MET A 45 3.58 -0.93 -7.67
C MET A 45 3.88 -0.35 -6.28
N LEU A 46 4.32 -1.19 -5.33
CA LEU A 46 4.63 -0.75 -3.97
C LEU A 46 5.88 0.14 -3.91
N ASP A 47 6.91 -0.15 -4.71
CA ASP A 47 8.08 0.73 -4.84
C ASP A 47 7.68 2.14 -5.31
N TYR A 48 6.80 2.20 -6.32
CA TYR A 48 6.26 3.48 -6.81
C TYR A 48 5.45 4.20 -5.72
N ALA A 49 4.54 3.48 -5.04
CA ALA A 49 3.71 4.05 -3.99
C ALA A 49 4.54 4.58 -2.81
N ALA A 50 5.57 3.83 -2.40
CA ALA A 50 6.50 4.22 -1.34
C ALA A 50 7.29 5.48 -1.72
N LYS A 51 7.81 5.54 -2.96
CA LYS A 51 8.52 6.72 -3.47
C LYS A 51 7.61 7.94 -3.55
N LEU A 52 6.41 7.81 -4.12
CA LEU A 52 5.43 8.89 -4.24
C LEU A 52 4.99 9.42 -2.86
N THR A 53 4.94 8.56 -1.84
CA THR A 53 4.59 8.95 -0.47
C THR A 53 5.74 9.69 0.22
N ARG A 54 6.98 9.20 0.09
CA ARG A 54 8.16 9.69 0.83
C ARG A 54 8.86 10.87 0.15
N THR A 55 9.07 10.78 -1.15
CA THR A 55 9.79 11.78 -1.97
C THR A 55 9.02 12.09 -3.25
N PRO A 56 7.79 12.63 -3.18
CA PRO A 56 6.96 12.90 -4.36
C PRO A 56 7.66 13.78 -5.41
N ALA A 57 8.52 14.70 -4.99
CA ALA A 57 9.27 15.58 -5.89
C ALA A 57 10.37 14.85 -6.70
N GLU A 58 10.74 13.64 -6.32
CA GLU A 58 11.76 12.81 -7.00
C GLU A 58 11.13 11.80 -7.97
N VAL A 59 9.80 11.73 -8.05
CA VAL A 59 9.10 10.87 -9.02
C VAL A 59 9.35 11.41 -10.43
N ILE A 60 9.82 10.52 -11.30
CA ILE A 60 10.21 10.83 -12.69
C ILE A 60 9.54 9.86 -13.67
N ASP A 61 9.60 10.19 -14.96
CA ASP A 61 9.05 9.37 -16.04
C ASP A 61 9.58 7.92 -16.05
N ALA A 62 10.82 7.69 -15.58
CA ALA A 62 11.38 6.35 -15.47
C ALA A 62 10.61 5.44 -14.49
N ASP A 63 10.02 6.01 -13.43
CA ASP A 63 9.22 5.25 -12.46
C ASP A 63 7.91 4.76 -13.11
N VAL A 64 7.24 5.64 -13.87
CA VAL A 64 6.04 5.32 -14.66
C VAL A 64 6.36 4.27 -15.72
N LYS A 65 7.48 4.41 -16.43
CA LYS A 65 7.94 3.41 -17.41
C LYS A 65 8.21 2.04 -16.77
N ARG A 66 8.66 1.99 -15.51
CA ARG A 66 8.84 0.73 -14.79
C ARG A 66 7.51 0.01 -14.57
N LEU A 67 6.46 0.74 -14.19
CA LEU A 67 5.11 0.17 -14.06
C LEU A 67 4.59 -0.39 -15.39
N ARG A 68 4.79 0.33 -16.50
CA ARG A 68 4.40 -0.17 -17.83
C ARG A 68 5.13 -1.47 -18.20
N ARG A 69 6.43 -1.58 -17.89
CA ARG A 69 7.23 -2.78 -18.20
C ARG A 69 6.76 -4.03 -17.48
N VAL A 70 6.12 -3.91 -16.32
CA VAL A 70 5.56 -5.04 -15.57
C VAL A 70 4.09 -5.32 -15.93
N GLY A 71 3.53 -4.61 -16.92
CA GLY A 71 2.23 -4.93 -17.51
C GLY A 71 1.08 -4.01 -17.09
N PHE A 72 1.32 -2.97 -16.29
CA PHE A 72 0.27 -1.99 -15.99
C PHE A 72 0.00 -1.08 -17.20
N ASP A 73 -1.27 -0.92 -17.55
CA ASP A 73 -1.71 0.07 -18.52
C ASP A 73 -1.81 1.48 -17.89
N ASP A 74 -2.05 2.49 -18.72
CA ASP A 74 -2.11 3.88 -18.26
C ASP A 74 -3.25 4.11 -17.24
N ARG A 75 -4.33 3.33 -17.33
CA ARG A 75 -5.44 3.43 -16.39
C ARG A 75 -5.04 2.89 -15.01
N ALA A 76 -4.43 1.71 -14.97
CA ALA A 76 -3.93 1.11 -13.75
C ALA A 76 -2.86 2.00 -13.08
N ILE A 77 -1.95 2.59 -13.87
CA ILE A 77 -0.93 3.52 -13.34
C ILE A 77 -1.56 4.77 -12.74
N HIS A 78 -2.56 5.34 -13.44
CA HIS A 78 -3.32 6.46 -12.90
C HIS A 78 -3.98 6.09 -11.57
N ASP A 79 -4.62 4.93 -11.48
CA ASP A 79 -5.31 4.49 -10.28
C ASP A 79 -4.33 4.22 -9.12
N ILE A 80 -3.15 3.62 -9.38
CA ILE A 80 -2.06 3.49 -8.39
C ILE A 80 -1.65 4.87 -7.85
N CYS A 81 -1.44 5.85 -8.73
CA CYS A 81 -1.05 7.20 -8.35
C CYS A 81 -2.14 7.89 -7.51
N ALA A 82 -3.39 7.86 -7.98
CA ALA A 82 -4.52 8.52 -7.35
C ALA A 82 -4.82 7.94 -5.95
N ILE A 83 -4.83 6.62 -5.81
CA ILE A 83 -5.05 5.94 -4.52
C ILE A 83 -3.92 6.27 -3.55
N THR A 84 -2.67 6.18 -4.00
CA THR A 84 -1.51 6.54 -3.16
C THR A 84 -1.60 7.98 -2.67
N ALA A 85 -1.87 8.93 -3.58
CA ALA A 85 -1.99 10.35 -3.24
C ALA A 85 -3.16 10.63 -2.28
N TYR A 86 -4.29 9.96 -2.47
CA TYR A 86 -5.46 10.09 -1.60
C TYR A 86 -5.15 9.66 -0.16
N TYR A 87 -4.54 8.49 0.05
CA TYR A 87 -4.15 8.05 1.39
C TYR A 87 -3.11 8.98 2.01
N ALA A 88 -2.13 9.46 1.23
CA ALA A 88 -1.15 10.43 1.72
C ALA A 88 -1.81 11.76 2.12
N PHE A 89 -2.87 12.20 1.44
CA PHE A 89 -3.65 13.37 1.83
C PHE A 89 -4.41 13.14 3.15
N VAL A 90 -5.19 12.05 3.23
CA VAL A 90 -5.99 11.74 4.43
C VAL A 90 -5.11 11.54 5.66
N ASN A 91 -4.00 10.81 5.53
CA ASN A 91 -3.06 10.60 6.64
C ASN A 91 -2.48 11.93 7.15
N ARG A 92 -2.12 12.86 6.25
CA ARG A 92 -1.62 14.19 6.66
C ARG A 92 -2.68 15.02 7.40
N ILE A 93 -3.95 14.91 7.02
CA ILE A 93 -5.04 15.58 7.73
C ILE A 93 -5.22 14.98 9.11
N ALA A 94 -5.27 13.65 9.22
CA ALA A 94 -5.41 12.95 10.50
C ALA A 94 -4.25 13.29 11.45
N ASP A 95 -3.01 13.15 10.99
CA ASP A 95 -1.81 13.45 11.76
C ASP A 95 -1.72 14.93 12.12
N GLY A 96 -2.04 15.83 11.18
CA GLY A 96 -1.99 17.27 11.39
C GLY A 96 -3.04 17.80 12.36
N LEU A 97 -4.17 17.12 12.51
CA LEU A 97 -5.23 17.46 13.45
C LEU A 97 -5.17 16.66 14.75
N GLY A 98 -4.23 15.71 14.88
CA GLY A 98 -4.11 14.85 16.06
C GLY A 98 -5.30 13.90 16.22
N VAL A 99 -5.91 13.45 15.13
CA VAL A 99 -7.02 12.49 15.18
C VAL A 99 -6.49 11.16 15.71
N GLU A 100 -6.92 10.79 16.91
CA GLU A 100 -6.66 9.46 17.44
C GLU A 100 -7.53 8.42 16.71
N LEU A 101 -6.94 7.28 16.40
CA LEU A 101 -7.71 6.12 15.93
C LEU A 101 -8.66 5.73 17.06
N GLU A 102 -9.95 5.59 16.77
CA GLU A 102 -10.91 5.13 17.77
C GLU A 102 -10.39 3.84 18.42
N SER A 103 -10.15 3.88 19.73
CA SER A 103 -9.91 2.65 20.49
C SER A 103 -11.16 1.81 20.35
N GLU A 104 -11.04 0.56 19.88
CA GLU A 104 -12.19 -0.34 19.74
C GLU A 104 -13.02 -0.31 21.02
N GLY A 105 -14.19 0.33 20.91
CA GLY A 105 -15.20 0.29 21.93
C GLY A 105 -15.55 -1.18 22.13
N LYS A 106 -15.24 -1.69 23.32
CA LYS A 106 -15.94 -2.86 23.87
C LYS A 106 -17.44 -2.54 23.82
N SER A 107 -18.13 -3.02 22.80
CA SER A 107 -19.58 -3.22 22.85
C SER A 107 -19.89 -4.56 23.48
#